data_AF-A0A323UEL6-F1
#
_entry.id   AF-A0A323UEL6-F1
#
_cell.length_a   1.000
_cell.length_b   1.000
_cell.length_c   1.000
_cell.angle_alpha   90.00
_cell.angle_beta   90.00
_cell.angle_gamma   90.00
#
_symmetry.space_group_name_H-M   'P 1'
#
loop_
_entity.id
_entity.type
_entity.pdbx_description
1 polymer ?
#
loop_
_entity_poly.entity_id
_entity_poly.type
_entity_poly.pdbx_seq_one_letter_code
_entity_poly.pdbx_strand_id
1 'polypeptide(L)'
;MSQPRPGRRPDCGGTPPDTNFAPMTRTNHPFTEVVIEADCWDAEGSAEVTVLRAIEAAAEAIDADTGEAELAVMLTDDDHIRQLNTSFRGKDKPTNVLSFPATQPEAMADGAPRMLGDIAIAYQTVRREADDEGKPFTHHLSHLAVHGFLHLVGYDHETDQEADEMEDAERAILARLGIPDPYAGQDRVS
;
A
#
# COMPACT_ATOMS: atom_id res chain seq x y z
N MET A 1 -54.57 -24.43 58.73
CA MET A 1 -53.73 -23.22 58.61
C MET A 1 -52.27 -23.66 58.55
N SER A 2 -51.46 -22.98 57.72
CA SER A 2 -50.04 -23.23 57.38
C SER A 2 -49.73 -24.27 56.30
N GLN A 3 -49.67 -23.78 55.05
CA GLN A 3 -48.90 -24.36 53.95
C GLN A 3 -47.41 -23.98 54.10
N PRO A 4 -46.46 -24.76 53.55
CA PRO A 4 -45.04 -24.40 53.49
C PRO A 4 -44.76 -23.39 52.36
N ARG A 5 -43.87 -22.42 52.60
CA ARG A 5 -43.41 -21.42 51.60
C ARG A 5 -42.39 -22.05 50.64
N PRO A 6 -42.45 -21.79 49.32
CA PRO A 6 -41.39 -22.15 48.39
C PRO A 6 -40.23 -21.13 48.43
N GLY A 7 -39.03 -21.65 48.14
CA GLY A 7 -37.75 -20.96 48.24
C GLY A 7 -37.60 -19.71 47.38
N ARG A 8 -36.86 -18.75 47.93
CA ARG A 8 -36.45 -17.48 47.33
C ARG A 8 -35.33 -17.76 46.31
N ARG A 9 -35.54 -17.44 45.02
CA ARG A 9 -34.47 -17.38 44.01
C ARG A 9 -33.56 -16.17 44.30
N PRO A 10 -32.25 -16.24 44.07
CA PRO A 10 -31.42 -15.05 44.05
C PRO A 10 -31.65 -14.26 42.75
N ASP A 11 -31.72 -12.96 42.91
CA ASP A 11 -31.88 -11.92 41.91
C ASP A 11 -30.61 -11.82 41.06
N CYS A 12 -30.70 -12.14 39.77
CA CYS A 12 -29.62 -11.91 38.80
C CYS A 12 -29.66 -10.46 38.32
N GLY A 13 -29.32 -9.53 39.21
CA GLY A 13 -29.00 -8.15 38.86
C GLY A 13 -27.63 -8.08 38.21
N GLY A 14 -27.55 -8.42 36.92
CA GLY A 14 -26.38 -8.18 36.08
C GLY A 14 -26.55 -6.87 35.33
N THR A 15 -25.86 -5.83 35.76
CA THR A 15 -25.63 -4.60 34.99
C THR A 15 -25.05 -4.97 33.62
N PRO A 16 -25.49 -4.39 32.49
CA PRO A 16 -24.81 -4.60 31.22
C PRO A 16 -23.37 -4.06 31.33
N PRO A 17 -22.36 -4.72 30.72
CA PRO A 17 -21.05 -4.11 30.62
C PRO A 17 -21.15 -2.88 29.73
N ASP A 18 -20.92 -1.71 30.31
CA ASP A 18 -20.53 -0.51 29.58
C ASP A 18 -19.28 -0.86 28.78
N THR A 19 -19.49 -1.33 27.55
CA THR A 19 -18.42 -1.61 26.61
C THR A 19 -18.01 -0.25 26.05
N ASN A 20 -17.25 0.47 26.87
CA ASN A 20 -16.45 1.59 26.42
C ASN A 20 -15.38 1.01 25.50
N PHE A 21 -15.74 0.79 24.23
CA PHE A 21 -14.75 0.61 23.17
C PHE A 21 -13.90 1.87 23.21
N ALA A 22 -12.67 1.74 23.73
CA ALA A 22 -11.63 2.72 23.47
C ALA A 22 -11.65 3.03 21.97
N PRO A 23 -11.51 4.30 21.55
CA PRO A 23 -11.45 4.60 20.13
C PRO A 23 -10.31 3.75 19.56
N MET A 24 -10.68 2.79 18.70
CA MET A 24 -9.71 2.09 17.87
C MET A 24 -8.96 3.22 17.17
N THR A 25 -7.67 3.36 17.45
CA THR A 25 -6.80 4.29 16.77
C THR A 25 -7.06 4.09 15.28
N ARG A 26 -7.63 5.09 14.59
CA ARG A 26 -7.78 5.00 13.14
C ARG A 26 -6.37 4.83 12.60
N THR A 27 -6.06 3.64 12.11
CA THR A 27 -4.89 3.42 11.27
C THR A 27 -5.10 4.27 10.04
N ASN A 28 -4.24 5.27 9.82
CA ASN A 28 -4.32 6.20 8.69
C ASN A 28 -3.74 5.59 7.40
N HIS A 29 -3.63 4.27 7.34
CA HIS A 29 -3.04 3.53 6.23
C HIS A 29 -4.06 2.52 5.69
N PRO A 30 -4.01 2.21 4.38
CA PRO A 30 -4.91 1.25 3.78
C PRO A 30 -4.68 -0.17 4.30
N PHE A 31 -5.71 -0.99 4.20
CA PHE A 31 -5.55 -2.43 4.22
C PHE A 31 -4.78 -2.84 2.95
N THR A 32 -3.56 -3.34 3.13
CA THR A 32 -2.67 -3.71 2.03
C THR A 32 -2.50 -5.22 1.99
N GLU A 33 -2.92 -5.84 0.89
CA GLU A 33 -2.66 -7.24 0.59
C GLU A 33 -1.45 -7.35 -0.34
N VAL A 34 -0.43 -8.12 0.05
CA VAL A 34 0.73 -8.40 -0.80
C VAL A 34 0.65 -9.84 -1.27
N VAL A 35 0.63 -10.04 -2.59
CA VAL A 35 0.57 -11.36 -3.21
C VAL A 35 1.87 -11.61 -3.98
N ILE A 36 2.56 -12.70 -3.66
CA ILE A 36 3.77 -13.13 -4.37
C ILE A 36 3.36 -14.23 -5.36
N GLU A 37 3.37 -13.89 -6.64
CA GLU A 37 2.90 -14.78 -7.72
C GLU A 37 4.04 -15.55 -8.40
N ALA A 38 5.30 -15.11 -8.24
CA ALA A 38 6.44 -15.69 -8.93
C ALA A 38 7.54 -16.18 -7.98
N ASP A 39 8.02 -17.40 -8.22
CA ASP A 39 9.09 -18.06 -7.42
C ASP A 39 10.41 -17.27 -7.42
N CYS A 40 10.62 -16.36 -8.37
CA CYS A 40 11.83 -15.52 -8.42
C CYS A 40 11.97 -14.60 -7.19
N TRP A 41 10.90 -14.38 -6.43
CA TRP A 41 10.90 -13.63 -5.18
C TRP A 41 11.36 -14.45 -3.96
N ASP A 42 11.50 -15.78 -4.07
CA ASP A 42 11.90 -16.66 -2.95
C ASP A 42 13.24 -16.27 -2.32
N ALA A 43 14.15 -15.71 -3.13
CA ALA A 43 15.44 -15.23 -2.66
C ALA A 43 15.32 -13.98 -1.77
N GLU A 44 14.20 -13.27 -1.83
CA GLU A 44 13.95 -11.99 -1.17
C GLU A 44 12.91 -12.14 -0.06
N GLY A 45 13.28 -12.87 1.00
CA GLY A 45 12.38 -13.16 2.13
C GLY A 45 11.89 -11.93 2.91
N SER A 46 12.38 -10.73 2.61
CA SER A 46 11.87 -9.47 3.18
C SER A 46 10.99 -8.65 2.23
N ALA A 47 10.73 -9.11 0.99
CA ALA A 47 10.04 -8.31 -0.02
C ALA A 47 8.66 -7.82 0.44
N GLU A 48 7.85 -8.72 0.99
CA GLU A 48 6.52 -8.40 1.53
C GLU A 48 6.59 -7.32 2.63
N VAL A 49 7.46 -7.51 3.63
CA VAL A 49 7.64 -6.55 4.73
C VAL A 49 8.17 -5.20 4.21
N THR A 50 9.05 -5.22 3.20
CA THR A 50 9.57 -4.02 2.57
C THR A 50 8.47 -3.22 1.88
N VAL A 51 7.56 -3.88 1.17
CA VAL A 51 6.40 -3.25 0.53
C VAL A 51 5.45 -2.68 1.57
N LEU A 52 5.04 -3.48 2.56
CA LEU A 52 4.11 -3.05 3.60
C LEU A 52 4.61 -1.79 4.33
N ARG A 53 5.88 -1.80 4.76
CA ARG A 53 6.49 -0.64 5.43
C ARG A 53 6.55 0.59 4.54
N ALA A 54 6.77 0.41 3.24
CA ALA A 54 6.82 1.50 2.28
C ALA A 54 5.43 2.15 2.10
N ILE A 55 4.38 1.34 1.97
CA ILE A 55 3.00 1.81 1.86
C ILE A 55 2.54 2.51 3.15
N GLU A 56 2.82 1.93 4.32
CA GLU A 56 2.50 2.54 5.62
C GLU A 56 3.15 3.92 5.75
N ALA A 57 4.45 4.01 5.48
CA ALA A 57 5.17 5.29 5.54
C ALA A 57 4.65 6.31 4.53
N ALA A 58 4.25 5.87 3.33
CA ALA A 58 3.66 6.74 2.33
C ALA A 58 2.30 7.27 2.80
N ALA A 59 1.41 6.40 3.26
CA ALA A 59 0.09 6.77 3.74
C ALA A 59 0.15 7.75 4.94
N GLU A 60 1.06 7.51 5.88
CA GLU A 60 1.30 8.43 7.00
C GLU A 60 1.82 9.80 6.56
N ALA A 61 2.66 9.85 5.53
CA ALA A 61 3.29 11.10 5.09
C ALA A 61 2.34 12.02 4.32
N ILE A 62 1.45 11.44 3.51
CA ILE A 62 0.51 12.21 2.67
C ILE A 62 -0.79 12.58 3.39
N ASP A 63 -1.00 12.09 4.61
CA ASP A 63 -2.23 12.26 5.40
C ASP A 63 -3.51 11.98 4.59
N ALA A 64 -3.43 11.00 3.68
CA ALA A 64 -4.58 10.60 2.90
C ALA A 64 -5.48 9.76 3.81
N ASP A 65 -6.76 10.15 3.95
CA ASP A 65 -7.79 9.38 4.66
C ASP A 65 -8.02 8.05 3.92
N THR A 66 -7.13 7.10 4.20
CA THR A 66 -7.00 5.79 3.55
C THR A 66 -7.23 4.66 4.54
N GLY A 67 -7.59 4.96 5.79
CA GLY A 67 -7.77 3.97 6.86
C GLY A 67 -8.88 2.94 6.61
N GLU A 68 -9.81 3.22 5.70
CA GLU A 68 -10.88 2.31 5.26
C GLU A 68 -10.71 1.89 3.80
N ALA A 69 -9.51 2.10 3.25
CA ALA A 69 -9.22 1.85 1.85
C ALA A 69 -8.43 0.54 1.65
N GLU A 70 -8.62 -0.11 0.51
CA GLU A 70 -7.97 -1.38 0.15
C GLU A 70 -6.98 -1.20 -1.01
N LEU A 71 -5.81 -1.81 -0.88
CA LEU A 71 -4.73 -1.84 -1.86
C LEU A 71 -4.24 -3.27 -2.02
N ALA A 72 -4.08 -3.74 -3.27
CA ALA A 72 -3.34 -4.97 -3.54
C ALA A 72 -2.00 -4.67 -4.22
N VAL A 73 -0.94 -5.36 -3.77
CA VAL A 73 0.37 -5.32 -4.40
C VAL A 73 0.76 -6.73 -4.85
N MET A 74 0.86 -6.92 -6.15
CA MET A 74 1.30 -8.15 -6.78
C MET A 74 2.79 -8.09 -7.11
N LEU A 75 3.56 -8.97 -6.50
CA LEU A 75 4.97 -9.21 -6.79
C LEU A 75 5.06 -10.35 -7.82
N THR A 76 5.50 -10.00 -9.03
CA THR A 76 5.44 -10.88 -10.21
C THR A 76 6.76 -10.88 -10.99
N ASP A 77 6.78 -11.53 -12.15
CA ASP A 77 7.92 -11.60 -13.05
C ASP A 77 7.79 -10.68 -14.29
N ASP A 78 8.89 -10.54 -15.04
CA ASP A 78 8.96 -9.75 -16.27
C ASP A 78 7.99 -10.24 -17.36
N ASP A 79 7.72 -11.55 -17.44
CA ASP A 79 6.84 -12.12 -18.47
C ASP A 79 5.38 -11.77 -18.19
N HIS A 80 4.95 -11.84 -16.94
CA HIS A 80 3.61 -11.48 -16.51
C HIS A 80 3.41 -9.96 -16.57
N ILE A 81 4.36 -9.15 -16.08
CA ILE A 81 4.18 -7.69 -16.17
C ILE A 81 4.18 -7.20 -17.62
N ARG A 82 4.93 -7.85 -18.51
CA ARG A 82 4.91 -7.55 -19.95
C ARG A 82 3.52 -7.83 -20.54
N GLN A 83 2.88 -8.93 -20.16
CA GLN A 83 1.50 -9.23 -20.58
C GLN A 83 0.54 -8.15 -20.08
N LEU A 84 0.66 -7.73 -18.81
CA LEU A 84 -0.15 -6.62 -18.27
C LEU A 84 0.10 -5.31 -19.02
N ASN A 85 1.37 -4.95 -19.25
CA ASN A 85 1.74 -3.73 -19.97
C ASN A 85 1.21 -3.74 -21.41
N THR A 86 1.18 -4.92 -22.04
CA THR A 86 0.58 -5.11 -23.37
C THR A 86 -0.93 -4.93 -23.33
N SER A 87 -1.62 -5.61 -22.41
CA SER A 87 -3.08 -5.60 -22.34
C SER A 87 -3.66 -4.26 -21.91
N PHE A 88 -3.03 -3.56 -20.97
CA PHE A 88 -3.57 -2.32 -20.39
C PHE A 88 -2.99 -1.05 -21.03
N ARG A 89 -1.72 -1.08 -21.47
CA ARG A 89 -1.02 0.10 -22.04
C ARG A 89 -0.62 -0.07 -23.50
N GLY A 90 -0.90 -1.22 -24.13
CA GLY A 90 -0.52 -1.51 -25.52
C GLY A 90 1.00 -1.62 -25.74
N LYS A 91 1.79 -1.81 -24.67
CA LYS A 91 3.26 -1.81 -24.71
C LYS A 91 3.81 -3.21 -24.47
N ASP A 92 4.28 -3.85 -25.54
CA ASP A 92 4.87 -5.19 -25.50
C ASP A 92 6.33 -5.19 -25.00
N LYS A 93 6.51 -4.77 -23.75
CA LYS A 93 7.80 -4.80 -23.06
C LYS A 93 7.60 -4.94 -21.54
N PRO A 94 8.54 -5.60 -20.82
CA PRO A 94 8.54 -5.56 -19.37
C PRO A 94 8.77 -4.13 -18.87
N THR A 95 8.31 -3.87 -17.65
CA THR A 95 8.49 -2.61 -16.92
C THR A 95 8.72 -2.94 -15.45
N ASN A 96 9.25 -2.02 -14.66
CA ASN A 96 9.49 -2.23 -13.24
C ASN A 96 8.18 -2.29 -12.42
N VAL A 97 7.30 -1.31 -12.62
CA VAL A 97 6.04 -1.17 -11.89
C VAL A 97 4.89 -0.73 -12.81
N LEU A 98 3.68 -1.19 -12.50
CA LEU A 98 2.41 -0.70 -13.04
C LEU A 98 1.46 -0.41 -11.88
N SER A 99 0.83 0.76 -11.90
CA SER A 99 -0.26 1.10 -10.98
C SER A 99 -1.59 1.13 -11.73
N PHE A 100 -2.63 0.59 -11.10
CA PHE A 100 -4.00 0.52 -11.59
C PHE A 100 -4.93 1.18 -10.57
N PRO A 101 -5.15 2.50 -10.65
CA PRO A 101 -6.09 3.19 -9.77
C PRO A 101 -7.51 2.62 -9.93
N ALA A 102 -8.15 2.29 -8.80
CA ALA A 102 -9.52 1.81 -8.83
C ALA A 102 -10.48 2.96 -9.20
N THR A 103 -11.38 2.70 -10.15
CA THR A 103 -12.48 3.62 -10.44
C THR A 103 -13.57 3.40 -9.39
N GLN A 104 -13.75 4.37 -8.48
CA GLN A 104 -14.85 4.31 -7.52
C GLN A 104 -16.19 4.52 -8.25
N PRO A 105 -17.21 3.68 -7.99
CA PRO A 105 -18.54 3.90 -8.54
C PRO A 105 -19.14 5.20 -7.98
N GLU A 106 -19.89 5.93 -8.82
CA GLU A 106 -20.50 7.23 -8.47
C GLU A 106 -21.45 7.16 -7.25
N ALA A 107 -21.96 5.96 -6.94
CA ALA A 107 -22.74 5.66 -5.75
C ALA A 107 -22.05 4.53 -4.97
N MET A 108 -21.28 4.87 -3.95
CA MET A 108 -20.84 3.90 -2.96
C MET A 108 -22.03 3.54 -2.05
N ALA A 109 -22.25 2.25 -1.84
CA ALA A 109 -23.15 1.82 -0.77
C ALA A 109 -22.56 2.23 0.58
N ASP A 110 -23.40 2.70 1.50
CA ASP A 110 -22.97 3.09 2.84
C ASP A 110 -22.17 1.95 3.50
N GLY A 111 -20.90 2.20 3.82
CA GLY A 111 -20.00 1.26 4.49
C GLY A 111 -19.22 0.30 3.58
N ALA A 112 -19.24 0.46 2.26
CA ALA A 112 -18.35 -0.29 1.37
C ALA A 112 -16.91 0.26 1.46
N PRO A 113 -15.87 -0.60 1.58
CA PRO A 113 -14.48 -0.17 1.64
C PRO A 113 -14.08 0.54 0.35
N ARG A 114 -13.25 1.58 0.49
CA ARG A 114 -12.77 2.37 -0.66
C ARG A 114 -11.64 1.61 -1.35
N MET A 115 -11.82 1.17 -2.59
CA MET A 115 -10.68 0.59 -3.32
C MET A 115 -9.73 1.70 -3.77
N LEU A 116 -8.44 1.61 -3.43
CA LEU A 116 -7.38 2.47 -3.99
C LEU A 116 -6.92 1.94 -5.35
N GLY A 117 -6.79 0.61 -5.48
CA GLY A 117 -6.38 -0.04 -6.70
C GLY A 117 -5.29 -1.08 -6.48
N ASP A 118 -4.59 -1.39 -7.56
CA ASP A 118 -3.60 -2.47 -7.61
C ASP A 118 -2.23 -1.96 -8.06
N ILE A 119 -1.16 -2.53 -7.53
CA ILE A 119 0.23 -2.29 -7.98
C ILE A 119 0.84 -3.63 -8.40
N ALA A 120 1.45 -3.70 -9.57
CA ALA A 120 2.22 -4.86 -10.02
C ALA A 120 3.70 -4.49 -10.14
N ILE A 121 4.59 -5.26 -9.50
CA ILE A 121 6.04 -5.02 -9.51
C ILE A 121 6.76 -6.27 -10.05
N ALA A 122 7.67 -6.08 -11.02
CA ALA A 122 8.39 -7.19 -11.65
C ALA A 122 9.80 -7.39 -11.14
N TYR A 123 10.08 -8.56 -10.61
CA TYR A 123 11.34 -8.88 -9.95
C TYR A 123 12.58 -8.60 -10.81
N GLN A 124 12.64 -9.16 -12.02
CA GLN A 124 13.85 -9.15 -12.83
C GLN A 124 14.23 -7.74 -13.28
N THR A 125 13.24 -6.94 -13.67
CA THR A 125 13.47 -5.54 -14.02
C THR A 125 13.91 -4.72 -12.82
N VAL A 126 13.26 -4.86 -11.66
CA VAL A 126 13.67 -4.16 -10.43
C VAL A 126 15.06 -4.57 -9.97
N ARG A 127 15.39 -5.86 -10.02
CA ARG A 127 16.74 -6.38 -9.69
C ARG A 127 17.79 -5.75 -10.57
N ARG A 128 17.58 -5.79 -11.89
CA ARG A 128 18.51 -5.25 -12.89
C ARG A 128 18.75 -3.76 -12.68
N GLU A 129 17.70 -2.98 -12.49
CA GLU A 129 17.81 -1.53 -12.22
C GLU A 129 18.57 -1.25 -10.91
N ALA A 130 18.27 -1.99 -9.85
CA ALA A 130 19.00 -1.84 -8.58
C ALA A 130 20.49 -2.15 -8.73
N ASP A 131 20.84 -3.20 -9.47
CA ASP A 131 22.23 -3.58 -9.74
C ASP A 131 22.95 -2.55 -10.63
N ASP A 132 22.30 -2.07 -11.69
CA ASP A 132 22.84 -1.07 -12.63
C ASP A 132 23.10 0.28 -11.95
N GLU A 133 22.23 0.67 -11.01
CA GLU A 133 22.34 1.90 -10.23
C GLU A 133 23.18 1.74 -8.95
N GLY A 134 23.63 0.53 -8.64
CA GLY A 134 24.38 0.23 -7.42
C GLY A 134 23.60 0.48 -6.13
N LYS A 135 22.26 0.35 -6.17
CA LYS A 135 21.36 0.57 -5.04
C LYS A 135 20.99 -0.77 -4.38
N PRO A 136 20.79 -0.81 -3.05
CA PRO A 136 20.22 -2.01 -2.41
C PRO A 136 18.84 -2.34 -3.01
N PHE A 137 18.60 -3.61 -3.34
CA PHE A 137 17.33 -4.06 -3.91
C PHE A 137 16.10 -3.61 -3.10
N THR A 138 16.17 -3.72 -1.77
CA THR A 138 15.09 -3.30 -0.88
C THR A 138 14.83 -1.79 -0.93
N HIS A 139 15.84 -0.96 -1.19
CA HIS A 139 15.65 0.48 -1.35
C HIS A 139 14.90 0.78 -2.65
N HIS A 140 15.29 0.12 -3.74
CA HIS A 140 14.61 0.29 -5.03
C HIS A 140 13.18 -0.23 -4.98
N LEU A 141 12.96 -1.38 -4.32
CA LEU A 141 11.62 -1.93 -4.11
C LEU A 141 10.73 -0.98 -3.29
N SER A 142 11.25 -0.43 -2.18
CA SER A 142 10.52 0.57 -1.40
C SER A 142 10.19 1.81 -2.22
N HIS A 143 11.13 2.31 -3.02
CA HIS A 143 10.89 3.43 -3.93
C HIS A 143 9.74 3.13 -4.90
N LEU A 144 9.75 1.98 -5.56
CA LEU A 144 8.68 1.61 -6.51
C LEU A 144 7.33 1.38 -5.84
N ALA A 145 7.30 0.86 -4.61
CA ALA A 145 6.06 0.73 -3.84
C ALA A 145 5.47 2.10 -3.47
N VAL A 146 6.31 3.04 -3.02
CA VAL A 146 5.90 4.44 -2.73
C VAL A 146 5.42 5.12 -3.99
N HIS A 147 6.21 5.06 -5.07
CA HIS A 147 5.86 5.63 -6.38
C HIS A 147 4.52 5.09 -6.88
N GLY A 148 4.35 3.76 -6.82
CA GLY A 148 3.13 3.10 -7.23
C GLY A 148 1.91 3.56 -6.42
N PHE A 149 2.07 3.72 -5.10
CA PHE A 149 1.02 4.19 -4.20
C PHE A 149 0.65 5.66 -4.43
N LEU A 150 1.63 6.54 -4.66
CA LEU A 150 1.39 7.95 -4.97
C LEU A 150 0.51 8.11 -6.21
N HIS A 151 0.72 7.29 -7.24
CA HIS A 151 -0.19 7.24 -8.38
C HIS A 151 -1.62 6.83 -8.03
N LEU A 152 -1.82 5.92 -7.08
CA LEU A 152 -3.17 5.50 -6.66
C LEU A 152 -3.92 6.57 -5.89
N VAL A 153 -3.22 7.41 -5.14
CA VAL A 153 -3.82 8.53 -4.39
C VAL A 153 -3.96 9.81 -5.20
N GLY A 154 -3.51 9.81 -6.47
CA GLY A 154 -3.78 10.87 -7.44
C GLY A 154 -2.60 11.79 -7.76
N TYR A 155 -1.37 11.44 -7.33
CA TYR A 155 -0.18 12.12 -7.85
C TYR A 155 0.13 11.61 -9.26
N ASP A 156 0.60 12.51 -10.11
CA ASP A 156 1.06 12.19 -11.45
C ASP A 156 2.38 12.94 -11.72
N HIS A 157 2.99 12.66 -12.86
CA HIS A 157 4.24 13.29 -13.29
C HIS A 157 4.18 13.64 -14.79
N GLU A 158 3.00 13.97 -15.32
CA GLU A 158 2.82 14.34 -16.73
C GLU A 158 3.42 15.71 -17.06
N THR A 159 3.41 16.63 -16.09
CA THR A 159 4.04 17.95 -16.19
C THR A 159 5.22 18.10 -15.25
N ASP A 160 6.15 19.01 -15.57
CA ASP A 160 7.33 19.27 -14.74
C ASP A 160 6.97 19.67 -13.30
N GLN A 161 5.87 20.42 -13.12
CA GLN A 161 5.39 20.84 -11.80
C GLN A 161 4.85 19.66 -10.98
N GLU A 162 4.06 18.78 -11.61
CA GLU A 162 3.53 17.58 -10.95
C GLU A 162 4.66 16.59 -10.63
N ALA A 163 5.63 16.45 -11.54
CA ALA A 163 6.82 15.66 -11.31
C ALA A 163 7.63 16.18 -10.11
N ASP A 164 7.87 17.49 -10.01
CA ASP A 164 8.57 18.09 -8.88
C ASP A 164 7.83 17.82 -7.54
N GLU A 165 6.51 17.96 -7.52
CA GLU A 165 5.68 17.70 -6.33
C GLU A 165 5.71 16.22 -5.92
N MET A 166 5.65 15.31 -6.88
CA MET A 166 5.72 13.87 -6.65
C MET A 166 7.11 13.46 -6.17
N GLU A 167 8.18 13.94 -6.81
CA GLU A 167 9.56 13.67 -6.42
C GLU A 167 9.88 14.19 -5.01
N ASP A 168 9.35 15.36 -4.64
CA ASP A 168 9.49 15.91 -3.29
C ASP A 168 8.80 15.01 -2.25
N ALA A 169 7.60 14.50 -2.57
CA ALA A 169 6.88 13.57 -1.71
C ALA A 169 7.63 12.24 -1.55
N GLU A 170 8.12 11.66 -2.65
CA GLU A 170 8.91 10.42 -2.64
C GLU A 170 10.17 10.57 -1.78
N ARG A 171 10.92 11.66 -1.96
CA ARG A 171 12.11 11.97 -1.16
C ARG A 171 11.77 12.08 0.33
N ALA A 172 10.68 12.76 0.67
CA ALA A 172 10.25 12.92 2.06
C ALA A 172 9.79 11.61 2.70
N ILE A 173 9.20 10.69 1.93
CA ILE A 173 8.77 9.37 2.40
C ILE A 173 9.98 8.43 2.56
N LEU A 174 10.85 8.36 1.55
CA LEU A 174 12.05 7.53 1.58
C LEU A 174 13.01 7.93 2.69
N ALA A 175 13.16 9.24 2.95
CA ALA A 175 13.95 9.72 4.08
C ALA A 175 13.43 9.22 5.44
N ARG A 176 12.11 9.09 5.62
CA ARG A 176 11.51 8.51 6.85
C ARG A 176 11.83 7.02 7.00
N LEU A 177 11.97 6.31 5.88
CA LEU A 177 12.39 4.91 5.84
C LEU A 177 13.91 4.73 6.02
N GLY A 178 14.67 5.83 6.12
CA GLY A 178 16.14 5.81 6.17
C GLY A 178 16.79 5.48 4.82
N ILE A 179 16.05 5.65 3.73
CA ILE A 179 16.50 5.36 2.37
C ILE A 179 17.04 6.66 1.74
N PRO A 180 18.25 6.64 1.12
CA PRO A 180 18.80 7.80 0.44
C PRO A 180 17.92 8.28 -0.72
N ASP A 181 18.07 9.55 -1.08
CA ASP A 181 17.37 10.16 -2.20
C ASP A 181 17.63 9.39 -3.52
N PRO A 182 16.59 8.83 -4.18
CA PRO A 182 16.75 8.07 -5.40
C PRO A 182 17.17 8.93 -6.61
N TYR A 183 17.00 10.26 -6.53
CA TYR A 183 17.34 11.24 -7.57
C TYR A 183 18.72 11.88 -7.38
N ALA A 184 19.42 11.56 -6.28
CA ALA A 184 20.75 12.11 -6.00
C ALA A 184 21.75 11.71 -7.10
N GLY A 185 22.11 12.67 -7.97
CA GLY A 185 23.04 12.47 -9.09
C GLY A 185 22.42 12.71 -10.47
N GLN A 186 21.11 12.93 -10.56
CA GLN A 186 20.51 13.50 -11.76
C GLN A 186 20.72 15.02 -11.70
N ASP A 187 21.78 15.51 -12.34
CA ASP A 187 22.00 16.95 -12.48
C ASP A 187 20.76 17.57 -13.15
N ARG A 188 19.99 18.35 -12.39
CA ARG A 188 18.89 19.16 -12.91
C ARG A 188 19.47 20.18 -13.88
N VAL A 189 19.44 19.89 -15.18
CA VAL A 189 19.73 20.91 -16.20
C VAL A 189 18.52 21.85 -16.24
N SER A 190 18.59 22.90 -15.44
CA SER A 190 17.73 24.09 -15.57
C SER A 190 18.01 24.86 -16.85
#